data_AF-A0A1B7MMR0-F1
#
_entry.id   AF-A0A1B7MMR0-F1
#
_cell.length_a   1.000
_cell.length_b   1.000
_cell.length_c   1.000
_cell.angle_alpha   90.00
_cell.angle_beta   90.00
_cell.angle_gamma   90.00
#
_symmetry.space_group_name_H-M   'P 1'
#
loop_
_entity.id
_entity.type
_entity.pdbx_description
1 polymer ?
#
loop_
_entity_poly.entity_id
_entity_poly.type
_entity_poly.pdbx_seq_one_letter_code
_entity_poly.pdbx_strand_id
1 'polypeptide(L)'
;MSQAPLIQQTMLNLLSKDRIVDAAGLRAAIDALSTLAATGLRALVEQLLSTPEVFAYVISGISDILLSAPPALTLTVWDRCDDLISQIMSNFPTKSQEYHSSLASKVLDSLSMYFLALPVESLPTEVSRDISRNRGFIEGALPVLCELNTMTFANENSFEEDINLYDVDPDDGFIKLKVSQKTRKRNRQKPRATINTALFVKLGVTVPHTSEAATLLTIAILVELKEILSFYFSLLRRTELAGDIKALLFSNAGESAKNVSPEVSSTEVVESPAQRPSAYPMVQPMKAALYFDNADGFGEWRILISTEGYKNLREYRRADEKIFRIIVKKIKQLSNGHFSDDNQKRLNGPDAGIPIHEAKMTRDLRLVYQVDCVPDHDGESERQVIKVYGIYTHAQLDRIWDALGSHLARKGREYRRR
;
A
#
# COMPACT_ATOMS: atom_id res chain seq x y z
N MET A 1 35.96 -21.23 -21.61
CA MET A 1 35.41 -20.31 -20.58
C MET A 1 34.20 -19.62 -21.20
N SER A 2 33.01 -19.79 -20.62
CA SER A 2 31.74 -19.39 -21.24
C SER A 2 31.66 -17.86 -21.37
N GLN A 3 31.47 -17.34 -22.59
CA GLN A 3 31.23 -15.90 -22.84
C GLN A 3 29.81 -15.45 -22.45
N ALA A 4 28.90 -16.38 -22.17
CA ALA A 4 27.49 -16.10 -21.87
C ALA A 4 27.26 -15.18 -20.65
N PRO A 5 27.98 -15.33 -19.50
CA PRO A 5 27.77 -14.47 -18.34
C PRO A 5 28.22 -13.02 -18.61
N LEU A 6 29.29 -12.85 -19.39
CA LEU A 6 29.84 -11.54 -19.73
C LEU A 6 28.90 -10.77 -20.68
N ILE A 7 28.31 -11.47 -21.65
CA ILE A 7 27.31 -10.91 -22.58
C ILE A 7 26.05 -10.49 -21.82
N GLN A 8 25.56 -11.34 -20.91
CA GLN A 8 24.39 -11.04 -20.09
C GLN A 8 24.62 -9.81 -19.19
N GLN A 9 25.78 -9.73 -18.53
CA GLN A 9 26.13 -8.57 -17.71
C GLN A 9 26.24 -7.28 -18.54
N THR A 10 26.81 -7.39 -19.74
CA THR A 10 26.94 -6.25 -20.67
C THR A 10 25.58 -5.75 -21.15
N MET A 11 24.65 -6.68 -21.44
CA MET A 11 23.28 -6.33 -21.82
C MET A 11 22.48 -5.74 -20.65
N LEU A 12 22.66 -6.24 -19.43
CA LEU A 12 22.03 -5.65 -18.23
C LEU A 12 22.54 -4.23 -17.95
N ASN A 13 23.81 -3.93 -18.26
CA ASN A 13 24.34 -2.57 -18.13
C ASN A 13 23.63 -1.57 -19.07
N LEU A 14 23.04 -2.01 -20.18
CA LEU A 14 22.26 -1.14 -21.07
C LEU A 14 20.97 -0.63 -20.40
N LEU A 15 20.46 -1.35 -19.39
CA LEU A 15 19.27 -0.97 -18.62
C LEU A 15 19.57 0.02 -17.50
N SER A 16 20.83 0.44 -17.33
CA SER A 16 21.19 1.41 -16.29
C SER A 16 20.65 2.80 -16.62
N LYS A 17 20.29 3.53 -15.57
CA LYS A 17 19.77 4.90 -15.65
C LYS A 17 20.67 5.82 -16.50
N ASP A 18 21.99 5.71 -16.36
CA ASP A 18 22.96 6.52 -17.11
C ASP A 18 23.03 6.18 -18.60
N ARG A 19 22.61 4.97 -18.97
CA ARG A 19 22.62 4.50 -20.37
C ARG A 19 21.31 4.76 -21.09
N ILE A 20 20.20 4.97 -20.39
CA ILE A 20 18.89 5.23 -21.00
C ILE A 20 18.52 6.73 -21.05
N VAL A 21 19.49 7.62 -20.78
CA VAL A 21 19.26 9.08 -20.73
C VAL A 21 18.84 9.65 -22.09
N ASP A 22 19.42 9.12 -23.17
CA ASP A 22 19.13 9.52 -24.53
C ASP A 22 18.36 8.43 -25.29
N ALA A 23 17.85 8.79 -26.47
CA ALA A 23 17.02 7.90 -27.27
C ALA A 23 17.77 6.71 -27.87
N ALA A 24 19.07 6.86 -28.16
CA ALA A 24 19.88 5.77 -28.67
C ALA A 24 20.12 4.73 -27.58
N GLY A 25 20.36 5.20 -26.36
CA GLY A 25 20.47 4.43 -25.14
C GLY A 25 19.19 3.68 -24.77
N LEU A 26 18.05 4.39 -24.73
CA LEU A 26 16.74 3.76 -24.51
C LEU A 26 16.43 2.73 -25.59
N ARG A 27 16.73 3.02 -26.86
CA ARG A 27 16.55 2.07 -27.96
C ARG A 27 17.42 0.83 -27.77
N ALA A 28 18.70 0.99 -27.45
CA ALA A 28 19.60 -0.14 -27.21
C ALA A 28 19.14 -0.99 -26.02
N ALA A 29 18.60 -0.36 -24.97
CA ALA A 29 17.98 -1.03 -23.84
C ALA A 29 16.75 -1.86 -24.28
N ILE A 30 15.86 -1.28 -25.09
CA ILE A 30 14.64 -1.95 -25.58
C ILE A 30 14.97 -3.09 -26.56
N ASP A 31 15.91 -2.88 -27.48
CA ASP A 31 16.38 -3.93 -28.40
C ASP A 31 16.99 -5.12 -27.65
N ALA A 32 17.64 -4.86 -26.50
CA ALA A 32 18.19 -5.90 -25.63
C ALA A 32 17.12 -6.67 -24.84
N LEU A 33 15.90 -6.13 -24.66
CA LEU A 33 14.85 -6.78 -23.86
C LEU A 33 14.46 -8.14 -24.41
N SER A 34 14.27 -8.28 -25.73
CA SER A 34 13.86 -9.57 -26.31
C SER A 34 14.93 -10.64 -26.12
N THR A 35 16.20 -10.28 -26.26
CA THR A 35 17.32 -11.20 -26.03
C THR A 35 17.47 -11.56 -24.56
N LEU A 36 17.36 -10.59 -23.65
CA LEU A 36 17.43 -10.81 -22.21
C LEU A 36 16.23 -11.62 -21.68
N ALA A 37 15.02 -11.34 -22.17
CA ALA A 37 13.81 -12.05 -21.78
C ALA A 37 13.89 -13.54 -22.14
N ALA A 38 14.47 -13.87 -23.30
CA ALA A 38 14.72 -15.25 -23.72
C ALA A 38 15.68 -16.00 -22.78
N THR A 39 16.58 -15.30 -22.09
CA THR A 39 17.49 -15.88 -21.09
C THR A 39 16.89 -16.01 -19.69
N GLY A 40 15.77 -15.30 -19.41
CA GLY A 40 15.10 -15.36 -18.11
C GLY A 40 14.25 -14.13 -17.81
N LEU A 41 12.98 -14.15 -18.20
CA LEU A 41 12.00 -13.08 -17.97
C LEU A 41 11.94 -12.59 -16.51
N ARG A 42 11.89 -13.52 -15.55
CA ARG A 42 11.79 -13.18 -14.12
C ARG A 42 13.00 -12.36 -13.65
N ALA A 43 14.21 -12.80 -13.96
CA ALA A 43 15.43 -12.12 -13.54
C ALA A 43 15.55 -10.72 -14.17
N LEU A 44 15.19 -10.60 -15.46
CA LEU A 44 15.16 -9.32 -16.16
C LEU A 44 14.20 -8.33 -15.49
N VAL A 45 12.96 -8.76 -15.25
CA VAL A 45 11.94 -7.87 -14.66
C VAL A 45 12.29 -7.54 -13.21
N GLU A 46 12.80 -8.49 -12.42
CA GLU A 46 13.27 -8.20 -11.05
C GLU A 46 14.42 -7.19 -11.04
N GLN A 47 15.34 -7.27 -12.00
CA GLN A 47 16.41 -6.29 -12.15
C GLN A 47 15.86 -4.91 -12.51
N LEU A 48 14.92 -4.81 -13.45
CA LEU A 48 14.29 -3.54 -13.79
C LEU A 48 13.50 -2.96 -12.60
N LEU A 49 12.78 -3.79 -11.85
CA LEU A 49 12.02 -3.38 -10.67
C LEU A 49 12.90 -2.93 -9.49
N SER A 50 14.20 -3.24 -9.49
CA SER A 50 15.14 -2.69 -8.51
C SER A 50 15.22 -1.16 -8.58
N THR A 51 14.89 -0.57 -9.74
CA THR A 51 14.74 0.87 -9.94
C THR A 51 13.39 1.11 -10.65
N PRO A 52 12.28 1.30 -9.92
CA PRO A 52 10.94 1.39 -10.50
C PRO A 52 10.80 2.44 -11.61
N GLU A 53 11.56 3.53 -11.53
CA GLU A 53 11.59 4.60 -12.55
C GLU A 53 12.19 4.10 -13.86
N VAL A 54 13.23 3.26 -13.80
CA VAL A 54 13.84 2.63 -14.98
C VAL A 54 12.84 1.66 -15.61
N PHE A 55 12.18 0.82 -14.80
CA PHE A 55 11.12 -0.06 -15.31
C PHE A 55 10.02 0.74 -15.99
N ALA A 56 9.48 1.78 -15.34
CA ALA A 56 8.43 2.61 -15.91
C ALA A 56 8.87 3.30 -17.21
N TYR A 57 10.09 3.84 -17.26
CA TYR A 57 10.62 4.52 -18.44
C TYR A 57 10.83 3.55 -19.61
N VAL A 58 11.45 2.39 -19.38
CA VAL A 58 11.68 1.37 -20.41
C VAL A 58 10.36 0.79 -20.93
N ILE A 59 9.40 0.47 -20.04
CA ILE A 59 8.10 -0.09 -20.42
C ILE A 59 7.21 0.93 -21.11
N SER A 60 7.30 2.22 -20.73
CA SER A 60 6.61 3.27 -21.47
C SER A 60 7.01 3.23 -22.96
N GLY A 61 8.30 3.00 -23.23
CA GLY A 61 8.86 3.08 -24.58
C GLY A 61 8.79 4.50 -25.15
N ILE A 62 8.59 5.52 -24.30
CA ILE A 62 8.38 6.90 -24.74
C ILE A 62 9.63 7.74 -24.46
N SER A 63 10.17 8.34 -25.51
CA SER A 63 11.18 9.38 -25.45
C SER A 63 10.80 10.47 -26.45
N ASP A 64 11.01 11.75 -26.10
CA ASP A 64 10.70 12.90 -26.97
C ASP A 64 11.30 12.73 -28.38
N ILE A 65 12.50 12.14 -28.44
CA ILE A 65 13.21 11.88 -29.69
C ILE A 65 12.56 10.71 -30.47
N LEU A 66 12.08 9.67 -29.79
CA LEU A 66 11.37 8.54 -30.43
C LEU A 66 9.97 8.92 -30.92
N LEU A 67 9.31 9.88 -30.26
CA LEU A 67 8.06 10.47 -30.74
C LEU A 67 8.26 11.32 -32.00
N SER A 68 9.47 11.88 -32.18
CA SER A 68 9.85 12.60 -33.39
C SER A 68 10.46 11.72 -34.50
N ALA A 69 10.65 10.42 -34.23
CA ALA A 69 11.25 9.47 -35.16
C ALA A 69 10.24 8.98 -36.22
N PRO A 70 10.71 8.39 -37.35
CA PRO A 70 9.84 7.77 -38.34
C PRO A 70 8.89 6.73 -37.72
N PRO A 71 7.61 6.66 -38.14
CA PRO A 71 6.61 5.75 -37.54
C PRO A 71 7.04 4.28 -37.47
N ALA A 72 7.79 3.79 -38.46
CA ALA A 72 8.30 2.43 -38.48
C ALA A 72 9.24 2.12 -37.31
N LEU A 73 10.05 3.09 -36.87
CA LEU A 73 10.96 2.92 -35.74
C LEU A 73 10.22 2.98 -34.41
N THR A 74 9.23 3.86 -34.26
CA THR A 74 8.38 3.95 -33.06
C THR A 74 7.57 2.67 -32.87
N LEU A 75 7.02 2.11 -33.96
CA LEU A 75 6.25 0.86 -33.93
C LEU A 75 7.09 -0.31 -33.42
N THR A 76 8.30 -0.49 -33.95
CA THR A 76 9.18 -1.60 -33.52
C THR A 76 9.56 -1.55 -32.04
N VAL A 77 9.76 -0.34 -31.48
CA VAL A 77 10.03 -0.16 -30.05
C VAL A 77 8.81 -0.54 -29.21
N TRP A 78 7.62 -0.11 -29.63
CA TRP A 78 6.39 -0.45 -28.95
C TRP A 78 6.08 -1.94 -28.98
N ASP A 79 6.28 -2.61 -30.12
CA ASP A 79 6.11 -4.05 -30.26
C ASP A 79 6.96 -4.83 -29.24
N ARG A 80 8.21 -4.42 -29.00
CA ARG A 80 9.09 -5.08 -28.01
C ARG A 80 8.62 -4.89 -26.57
N CYS A 81 8.16 -3.71 -26.22
CA CYS A 81 7.55 -3.47 -24.90
C CYS A 81 6.25 -4.26 -24.75
N ASP A 82 5.43 -4.35 -25.80
CA ASP A 82 4.18 -5.09 -25.81
C ASP A 82 4.41 -6.61 -25.73
N ASP A 83 5.48 -7.13 -26.35
CA ASP A 83 5.93 -8.52 -26.19
C ASP A 83 6.25 -8.83 -24.71
N LEU A 84 6.97 -7.92 -24.04
CA LEU A 84 7.33 -8.08 -22.63
C LEU A 84 6.10 -7.99 -21.72
N ILE A 85 5.21 -7.01 -21.95
CA ILE A 85 3.93 -6.88 -21.24
C ILE A 85 3.10 -8.14 -21.45
N SER A 86 2.98 -8.62 -22.69
CA SER A 86 2.22 -9.82 -23.03
C SER A 86 2.76 -11.06 -22.32
N GLN A 87 4.08 -11.20 -22.20
CA GLN A 87 4.71 -12.26 -21.44
C GLN A 87 4.45 -12.16 -19.93
N ILE A 88 4.43 -10.96 -19.36
CA ILE A 88 4.07 -10.77 -17.94
C ILE A 88 2.59 -11.12 -17.72
N MET A 89 1.71 -10.70 -18.63
CA MET A 89 0.27 -10.90 -18.55
C MET A 89 -0.16 -12.35 -18.82
N SER A 90 0.55 -13.06 -19.69
CA SER A 90 0.30 -14.49 -19.97
C SER A 90 0.78 -15.39 -18.84
N ASN A 91 1.87 -15.01 -18.16
CA ASN A 91 2.37 -15.67 -16.96
C ASN A 91 1.64 -15.25 -15.67
N PHE A 92 0.51 -14.55 -15.77
CA PHE A 92 -0.29 -14.18 -14.61
C PHE A 92 -0.88 -15.45 -13.96
N PRO A 93 -0.72 -15.62 -12.64
CA PRO A 93 -1.12 -16.85 -11.94
C PRO A 93 -2.64 -17.04 -11.93
N THR A 94 -3.08 -18.27 -12.18
CA THR A 94 -4.50 -18.67 -12.11
C THR A 94 -4.89 -19.26 -10.76
N LYS A 95 -3.90 -19.58 -9.92
CA LYS A 95 -4.08 -20.13 -8.57
C LYS A 95 -3.63 -19.14 -7.51
N SER A 96 -4.37 -19.06 -6.42
CA SER A 96 -4.10 -18.16 -5.29
C SER A 96 -2.73 -18.40 -4.64
N GLN A 97 -2.27 -19.66 -4.55
CA GLN A 97 -1.00 -20.02 -3.90
C GLN A 97 0.21 -19.49 -4.68
N GLU A 98 0.07 -19.36 -6.00
CA GLU A 98 1.13 -18.90 -6.89
C GLU A 98 1.19 -17.37 -6.97
N TYR A 99 0.11 -16.67 -6.56
CA TYR A 99 0.02 -15.22 -6.69
C TYR A 99 1.11 -14.47 -5.94
N HIS A 100 1.30 -14.75 -4.66
CA HIS A 100 2.24 -13.99 -3.81
C HIS A 100 3.67 -13.99 -4.36
N SER A 101 4.16 -15.14 -4.84
CA SER A 101 5.53 -15.31 -5.35
C SER A 101 5.67 -15.08 -6.86
N SER A 102 4.57 -14.72 -7.53
CA SER A 102 4.54 -14.47 -8.97
C SER A 102 5.32 -13.20 -9.34
N LEU A 103 5.68 -13.10 -10.62
CA LEU A 103 6.24 -11.87 -11.15
C LEU A 103 5.19 -10.75 -11.19
N ALA A 104 3.96 -11.12 -11.52
CA ALA A 104 2.84 -10.19 -11.63
C ALA A 104 2.54 -9.47 -10.32
N SER A 105 2.59 -10.14 -9.16
CA SER A 105 2.38 -9.49 -7.85
C SER A 105 3.44 -8.43 -7.57
N LYS A 106 4.72 -8.72 -7.87
CA LYS A 106 5.83 -7.77 -7.71
C LYS A 106 5.69 -6.56 -8.62
N VAL A 107 5.38 -6.78 -9.89
CA VAL A 107 5.16 -5.69 -10.86
C VAL A 107 3.96 -4.84 -10.42
N LEU A 108 2.86 -5.48 -10.01
CA LEU A 108 1.64 -4.80 -9.58
C LEU A 108 1.87 -3.92 -8.35
N ASP A 109 2.56 -4.44 -7.34
CA ASP A 109 2.91 -3.66 -6.15
C ASP A 109 3.82 -2.47 -6.50
N SER A 110 4.90 -2.73 -7.26
CA SER A 110 5.83 -1.68 -7.68
C SER A 110 5.16 -0.59 -8.51
N LEU A 111 4.31 -0.95 -9.48
CA LEU A 111 3.60 0.03 -10.31
C LEU A 111 2.56 0.81 -9.51
N SER A 112 1.85 0.15 -8.58
CA SER A 112 0.90 0.85 -7.73
C SER A 112 1.59 1.91 -6.85
N MET A 113 2.80 1.63 -6.34
CA MET A 113 3.60 2.61 -5.61
C MET A 113 4.11 3.72 -6.52
N TYR A 114 4.63 3.35 -7.69
CA TYR A 114 5.13 4.29 -8.68
C TYR A 114 4.07 5.33 -9.07
N PHE A 115 2.88 4.87 -9.47
CA PHE A 115 1.79 5.75 -9.85
C PHE A 115 1.24 6.59 -8.69
N LEU A 116 1.33 6.11 -7.45
CA LEU A 116 0.98 6.89 -6.27
C LEU A 116 2.02 7.98 -5.93
N ALA A 117 3.26 7.80 -6.38
CA ALA A 117 4.35 8.75 -6.18
C ALA A 117 4.40 9.85 -7.26
N LEU A 118 3.68 9.68 -8.38
CA LEU A 118 3.60 10.72 -9.41
C LEU A 118 2.96 12.00 -8.87
N PRO A 119 3.37 13.18 -9.41
CA PRO A 119 2.72 14.44 -9.10
C PRO A 119 1.20 14.37 -9.36
N VAL A 120 0.42 15.02 -8.50
CA VAL A 120 -1.06 14.98 -8.58
C VAL A 120 -1.56 15.63 -9.87
N GLU A 121 -0.77 16.55 -10.42
CA GLU A 121 -1.03 17.28 -11.66
C GLU A 121 -0.80 16.43 -12.92
N SER A 122 -0.04 15.33 -12.81
CA SER A 122 0.30 14.44 -13.93
C SER A 122 -0.89 13.65 -14.46
N LEU A 123 -1.93 13.46 -13.64
CA LEU A 123 -3.03 12.55 -13.94
C LEU A 123 -4.40 13.19 -13.71
N PRO A 124 -5.40 12.88 -14.57
CA PRO A 124 -6.78 13.25 -14.31
C PRO A 124 -7.26 12.75 -12.94
N THR A 125 -8.09 13.53 -12.26
CA THR A 125 -8.61 13.21 -10.92
C THR A 125 -9.26 11.82 -10.84
N GLU A 126 -9.97 11.40 -11.89
CA GLU A 126 -10.59 10.08 -11.95
C GLU A 126 -9.54 8.96 -11.93
N VAL A 127 -8.49 9.10 -12.74
CA VAL A 127 -7.40 8.11 -12.83
C VAL A 127 -6.64 8.02 -11.51
N SER A 128 -6.38 9.16 -10.86
CA SER A 128 -5.74 9.21 -9.53
C SER A 128 -6.58 8.53 -8.44
N ARG A 129 -7.92 8.64 -8.52
CA ARG A 129 -8.84 7.92 -7.64
C ARG A 129 -8.79 6.42 -7.91
N ASP A 130 -8.78 6.02 -9.17
CA ASP A 130 -8.71 4.61 -9.56
C ASP A 130 -7.39 3.97 -9.12
N ILE A 131 -6.25 4.66 -9.28
CA ILE A 131 -4.95 4.23 -8.74
C ILE A 131 -5.03 3.99 -7.22
N SER A 132 -5.64 4.92 -6.49
CA SER A 132 -5.79 4.82 -5.03
C SER A 132 -6.69 3.65 -4.61
N ARG A 133 -7.81 3.45 -5.32
CA ARG A 133 -8.72 2.31 -5.12
C ARG A 133 -8.01 1.00 -5.40
N ASN A 134 -7.32 0.92 -6.53
CA ASN A 134 -6.59 -0.25 -6.98
C ASN A 134 -5.50 -0.64 -5.98
N ARG A 135 -4.75 0.33 -5.43
CA ARG A 135 -3.79 0.09 -4.36
C ARG A 135 -4.44 -0.57 -3.15
N GLY A 136 -5.57 -0.02 -2.69
CA GLY A 136 -6.31 -0.58 -1.55
C GLY A 136 -6.76 -2.02 -1.82
N PHE A 137 -7.18 -2.31 -3.05
CA PHE A 137 -7.54 -3.67 -3.47
C PHE A 137 -6.33 -4.61 -3.48
N ILE A 138 -5.20 -4.20 -4.06
CA ILE A 138 -3.95 -4.98 -4.09
C ILE A 138 -3.50 -5.36 -2.67
N GLU A 139 -3.46 -4.39 -1.75
CA GLU A 139 -3.06 -4.61 -0.35
C GLU A 139 -4.06 -5.52 0.40
N GLY A 140 -5.35 -5.44 0.07
CA GLY A 140 -6.40 -6.23 0.71
C GLY A 140 -6.57 -7.64 0.14
N ALA A 141 -6.21 -7.86 -1.12
CA ALA A 141 -6.45 -9.12 -1.83
C ALA A 141 -5.60 -10.27 -1.30
N LEU A 142 -4.31 -10.03 -1.03
CA LEU A 142 -3.41 -11.09 -0.57
C LEU A 142 -3.85 -11.74 0.76
N PRO A 143 -4.17 -10.99 1.83
CA PRO A 143 -4.70 -11.57 3.06
C PRO A 143 -5.97 -12.40 2.85
N VAL A 144 -6.87 -11.96 1.97
CA VAL A 144 -8.12 -12.69 1.66
C VAL A 144 -7.83 -13.98 0.90
N LEU A 145 -6.92 -13.95 -0.08
CA LEU A 145 -6.48 -15.15 -0.80
C LEU A 145 -5.82 -16.17 0.13
N CYS A 146 -5.01 -15.72 1.09
CA CYS A 146 -4.44 -16.58 2.11
C CYS A 146 -5.52 -17.21 2.99
N GLU A 147 -6.49 -16.43 3.46
CA GLU A 147 -7.58 -16.91 4.31
C GLU A 147 -8.44 -17.94 3.56
N LEU A 148 -8.80 -17.67 2.29
CA LEU A 148 -9.54 -18.58 1.42
C LEU A 148 -8.85 -19.95 1.25
N ASN A 149 -7.53 -19.97 1.17
CA ASN A 149 -6.75 -21.22 1.07
C ASN A 149 -6.79 -22.07 2.34
N THR A 150 -7.11 -21.47 3.49
CA THR A 150 -7.18 -22.17 4.79
C THR A 150 -8.60 -22.58 5.17
N MET A 151 -9.62 -22.13 4.43
CA MET A 151 -11.01 -22.45 4.71
C MET A 151 -11.31 -23.94 4.48
N THR A 152 -11.84 -24.59 5.51
CA THR A 152 -12.36 -25.96 5.41
C THR A 152 -13.88 -25.91 5.40
N PHE A 153 -14.49 -26.35 4.31
CA PHE A 153 -15.93 -26.50 4.19
C PHE A 153 -16.33 -27.91 4.62
N ALA A 154 -17.44 -28.05 5.34
CA ALA A 154 -18.01 -29.36 5.57
C ALA A 154 -18.53 -29.87 4.21
N ASN A 155 -17.91 -30.91 3.66
CA ASN A 155 -18.47 -31.60 2.51
C ASN A 155 -19.81 -32.20 2.93
N GLU A 156 -20.89 -31.80 2.26
CA GLU A 156 -22.20 -32.45 2.36
C GLU A 156 -22.14 -33.94 1.95
N ASN A 157 -21.04 -34.38 1.33
CA ASN A 157 -20.79 -35.77 0.94
C ASN A 157 -20.07 -36.62 2.00
N SER A 158 -19.99 -36.20 3.26
CA SER A 158 -19.34 -36.99 4.33
C SER A 158 -20.31 -37.74 5.25
N PHE A 159 -21.56 -37.95 4.82
CA PHE A 159 -22.41 -39.03 5.32
C PHE A 159 -22.13 -40.33 4.54
N GLU A 160 -20.87 -40.73 4.42
CA GLU A 160 -20.59 -42.14 4.12
C GLU A 160 -20.63 -42.89 5.46
N GLU A 161 -21.67 -43.69 5.56
CA GLU A 161 -21.99 -44.65 6.60
C GLU A 161 -20.80 -45.57 6.90
N ASP A 162 -20.17 -45.41 8.06
CA ASP A 162 -19.57 -46.56 8.77
C ASP A 162 -20.71 -47.31 9.49
N ILE A 163 -21.64 -47.87 8.72
CA ILE A 163 -22.49 -48.96 9.19
C ILE A 163 -21.63 -50.22 9.05
N ASN A 164 -20.97 -50.61 10.12
CA ASN A 164 -20.43 -51.97 10.24
C ASN A 164 -21.60 -52.95 10.23
N LEU A 165 -21.90 -53.49 9.06
CA LEU A 165 -22.95 -54.47 8.82
C LEU A 165 -22.43 -55.89 9.05
N TYR A 166 -22.04 -56.24 10.28
CA TYR A 166 -21.88 -57.65 10.68
C TYR A 166 -22.17 -57.82 12.18
N ASP A 167 -23.44 -58.06 12.49
CA ASP A 167 -23.85 -59.19 13.32
C ASP A 167 -25.38 -59.30 13.22
N VAL A 168 -25.83 -60.29 12.45
CA VAL A 168 -27.22 -60.72 12.40
C VAL A 168 -27.39 -61.76 13.50
N ASP A 169 -28.07 -61.39 14.57
CA ASP A 169 -28.70 -62.35 15.50
C ASP A 169 -30.22 -62.22 15.31
N PRO A 170 -30.94 -63.31 14.96
CA PRO A 170 -32.34 -63.23 14.58
C PRO A 170 -33.23 -63.47 15.79
N ASP A 171 -33.33 -62.50 16.70
CA ASP A 171 -34.50 -62.42 17.57
C ASP A 171 -34.66 -61.04 18.23
N ASP A 172 -35.93 -60.65 18.36
CA ASP A 172 -36.45 -59.48 19.06
C ASP A 172 -36.20 -58.05 18.53
N GLY A 173 -37.32 -57.36 18.32
CA GLY A 173 -37.40 -55.99 17.84
C GLY A 173 -37.00 -54.94 18.88
N PHE A 174 -36.71 -53.74 18.36
CA PHE A 174 -36.30 -52.48 19.00
C PHE A 174 -34.78 -52.19 19.08
N ILE A 175 -34.25 -51.61 18.00
CA ILE A 175 -32.91 -51.00 17.97
C ILE A 175 -32.95 -49.61 18.65
N LYS A 176 -32.37 -49.49 19.85
CA LYS A 176 -31.97 -48.21 20.45
C LYS A 176 -30.51 -47.91 20.08
N LEU A 177 -30.28 -47.01 19.13
CA LEU A 177 -28.95 -46.49 18.80
C LEU A 177 -28.42 -45.59 19.93
N LYS A 178 -27.62 -46.15 20.83
CA LYS A 178 -26.85 -45.39 21.82
C LYS A 178 -25.49 -45.01 21.23
N VAL A 179 -25.40 -43.80 20.68
CA VAL A 179 -24.12 -43.22 20.23
C VAL A 179 -23.16 -43.14 21.42
N SER A 180 -22.01 -43.83 21.32
CA SER A 180 -20.98 -43.82 22.36
C SER A 180 -20.48 -42.38 22.61
N GLN A 181 -20.56 -41.94 23.87
CA GLN A 181 -20.12 -40.62 24.32
C GLN A 181 -18.62 -40.34 24.05
N LYS A 182 -17.81 -41.36 23.73
CA LYS A 182 -16.40 -41.20 23.36
C LYS A 182 -16.20 -40.60 21.97
N THR A 183 -17.09 -40.87 21.00
CA THR A 183 -16.96 -40.35 19.63
C THR A 183 -17.41 -38.88 19.52
N ARG A 184 -18.40 -38.47 20.32
CA ARG A 184 -18.85 -37.06 20.43
C ARG A 184 -17.80 -36.13 21.05
N LYS A 185 -16.90 -36.65 21.89
CA LYS A 185 -15.81 -35.85 22.49
C LYS A 185 -14.64 -35.60 21.54
N ARG A 186 -14.38 -36.51 20.58
CA ARG A 186 -13.23 -36.37 19.65
C ARG A 186 -13.50 -35.39 18.51
N ASN A 187 -14.75 -35.25 18.06
CA ASN A 187 -15.14 -34.25 17.05
C ASN A 187 -15.36 -32.83 17.62
N ARG A 188 -15.44 -32.66 18.94
CA ARG A 188 -15.50 -31.34 19.60
C ARG A 188 -14.12 -30.70 19.82
N GLN A 189 -13.03 -31.41 19.51
CA GLN A 189 -11.65 -31.00 19.81
C GLN A 189 -10.80 -30.66 18.57
N LYS A 190 -11.38 -30.54 17.38
CA LYS A 190 -10.71 -29.81 16.29
C LYS A 190 -11.12 -28.34 16.38
N PRO A 191 -10.21 -27.42 16.69
CA PRO A 191 -10.52 -25.99 16.62
C PRO A 191 -10.89 -25.70 15.16
N ARG A 192 -12.15 -25.33 14.90
CA ARG A 192 -12.50 -24.67 13.63
C ARG A 192 -11.64 -23.42 13.59
N ALA A 193 -10.75 -23.33 12.60
CA ALA A 193 -10.00 -22.10 12.34
C ALA A 193 -11.02 -20.95 12.31
N THR A 194 -10.84 -20.01 13.23
CA THR A 194 -11.78 -18.88 13.34
C THR A 194 -11.49 -17.99 12.15
N ILE A 195 -12.33 -18.09 11.13
CA ILE A 195 -12.20 -17.33 9.88
C ILE A 195 -12.17 -15.84 10.22
N ASN A 196 -11.16 -15.12 9.73
CA ASN A 196 -11.06 -13.68 9.94
C ASN A 196 -11.99 -12.92 8.96
N THR A 197 -13.26 -12.79 9.35
CA THR A 197 -14.30 -12.13 8.53
C THR A 197 -14.00 -10.66 8.24
N ALA A 198 -13.18 -9.99 9.05
CA ALA A 198 -12.83 -8.58 8.85
C ALA A 198 -12.03 -8.34 7.57
N LEU A 199 -11.25 -9.34 7.11
CA LEU A 199 -10.47 -9.24 5.87
C LEU A 199 -11.38 -9.12 4.64
N PHE A 200 -12.45 -9.92 4.60
CA PHE A 200 -13.45 -9.91 3.53
C PHE A 200 -14.21 -8.59 3.49
N VAL A 201 -14.66 -8.11 4.66
CA VAL A 201 -15.36 -6.82 4.77
C VAL A 201 -14.49 -5.66 4.32
N LYS A 202 -13.19 -5.65 4.70
CA LYS A 202 -12.24 -4.61 4.28
C LYS A 202 -12.03 -4.59 2.76
N LEU A 203 -12.02 -5.76 2.12
CA LEU A 203 -11.93 -5.89 0.66
C LEU A 203 -13.26 -5.63 -0.05
N GLY A 204 -14.37 -5.54 0.69
CA GLY A 204 -15.71 -5.30 0.15
C GLY A 204 -16.38 -6.56 -0.43
N VAL A 205 -15.95 -7.75 -0.02
CA VAL A 205 -16.46 -9.03 -0.50
C VAL A 205 -17.18 -9.81 0.61
N THR A 206 -18.10 -10.70 0.23
CA THR A 206 -18.80 -11.56 1.20
C THR A 206 -17.95 -12.77 1.57
N VAL A 207 -18.10 -13.23 2.82
CA VAL A 207 -17.42 -14.44 3.28
C VAL A 207 -18.10 -15.65 2.62
N PRO A 208 -17.37 -16.49 1.86
CA PRO A 208 -17.98 -17.65 1.22
C PRO A 208 -18.35 -18.71 2.25
N HIS A 209 -19.49 -19.37 2.03
CA HIS A 209 -20.00 -20.44 2.89
C HIS A 209 -19.83 -21.84 2.29
N THR A 210 -19.44 -21.93 1.02
CA THR A 210 -19.22 -23.19 0.29
C THR A 210 -17.86 -23.18 -0.41
N SER A 211 -17.33 -24.37 -0.68
CA SER A 211 -16.07 -24.52 -1.43
C SER A 211 -16.15 -23.92 -2.83
N GLU A 212 -17.32 -24.04 -3.47
CA GLU A 212 -17.58 -23.44 -4.78
C GLU A 212 -17.55 -21.91 -4.71
N ALA A 213 -18.26 -21.30 -3.75
CA ALA A 213 -18.25 -19.86 -3.56
C ALA A 213 -16.84 -19.32 -3.25
N ALA A 214 -16.03 -20.05 -2.48
CA ALA A 214 -14.65 -19.68 -2.20
C ALA A 214 -13.75 -19.74 -3.44
N THR A 215 -13.98 -20.74 -4.31
CA THR A 215 -13.27 -20.88 -5.58
C THR A 215 -13.64 -19.75 -6.54
N LEU A 216 -14.93 -19.43 -6.66
CA LEU A 216 -15.41 -18.32 -7.49
C LEU A 216 -14.86 -16.98 -7.00
N LEU A 217 -14.85 -16.74 -5.69
CA LEU A 217 -14.29 -15.52 -5.11
C LEU A 217 -12.77 -15.42 -5.36
N THR A 218 -12.04 -16.54 -5.26
CA THR A 218 -10.61 -16.59 -5.58
C THR A 218 -10.36 -16.18 -7.03
N ILE A 219 -11.11 -16.75 -7.97
CA ILE A 219 -11.01 -16.43 -9.39
C ILE A 219 -11.32 -14.95 -9.62
N ALA A 220 -12.41 -14.43 -9.04
CA ALA A 220 -12.80 -13.03 -9.18
C ALA A 220 -11.70 -12.06 -8.70
N ILE A 221 -11.07 -12.34 -7.54
CA ILE A 221 -9.97 -11.54 -7.02
C ILE A 221 -8.77 -11.56 -7.97
N LEU A 222 -8.38 -12.73 -8.48
CA LEU A 222 -7.25 -12.85 -9.41
C LEU A 222 -7.51 -12.15 -10.74
N VAL A 223 -8.74 -12.21 -11.25
CA VAL A 223 -9.17 -11.48 -12.46
C VAL A 223 -9.05 -9.97 -12.24
N GLU A 224 -9.59 -9.43 -11.14
CA GLU A 224 -9.49 -7.99 -10.83
C GLU A 224 -8.02 -7.55 -10.70
N LEU A 225 -7.17 -8.33 -10.02
CA LEU A 225 -5.73 -8.03 -9.91
C LEU A 225 -5.04 -7.99 -11.29
N LYS A 226 -5.44 -8.87 -12.21
CA LYS A 226 -4.94 -8.90 -13.58
C LYS A 226 -5.43 -7.68 -14.38
N GLU A 227 -6.68 -7.28 -14.21
CA GLU A 227 -7.25 -6.08 -14.85
C GLU A 227 -6.57 -4.80 -14.35
N ILE A 228 -6.28 -4.71 -13.05
CA ILE A 228 -5.51 -3.61 -12.47
C ILE A 228 -4.10 -3.55 -13.06
N LEU A 229 -3.43 -4.70 -13.22
CA LEU A 229 -2.11 -4.75 -13.85
C LEU A 229 -2.15 -4.26 -15.30
N SER A 230 -3.16 -4.70 -16.06
CA SER A 230 -3.42 -4.23 -17.42
C SER A 230 -3.65 -2.71 -17.47
N PHE A 231 -4.45 -2.19 -16.53
CA PHE A 231 -4.68 -0.75 -16.39
C PHE A 231 -3.38 0.03 -16.16
N TYR A 232 -2.51 -0.42 -15.25
CA TYR A 232 -1.23 0.25 -15.02
C TYR A 232 -0.29 0.19 -16.23
N PHE A 233 -0.23 -0.92 -16.96
CA PHE A 233 0.50 -0.96 -18.22
C PHE A 233 -0.07 0.02 -19.24
N SER A 234 -1.40 0.11 -19.37
CA SER A 234 -2.04 1.09 -20.26
C SER A 234 -1.71 2.54 -19.88
N LEU A 235 -1.56 2.84 -18.59
CA LEU A 235 -1.15 4.16 -18.12
C LEU A 235 0.29 4.48 -18.49
N LEU A 236 1.23 3.53 -18.35
CA LEU A 236 2.63 3.76 -18.76
C LEU A 236 2.78 4.09 -20.25
N ARG A 237 1.81 3.68 -21.08
CA ARG A 237 1.82 3.90 -22.54
C ARG A 237 1.19 5.23 -22.95
N ARG A 238 0.71 6.04 -22.00
CA ARG A 238 0.14 7.37 -22.25
C ARG A 238 1.25 8.37 -22.53
N THR A 239 1.21 9.00 -23.71
CA THR A 239 2.21 9.99 -24.13
C THR A 239 2.20 11.24 -23.27
N GLU A 240 1.08 11.56 -22.64
CA GLU A 240 0.93 12.69 -21.73
C GLU A 240 1.81 12.54 -20.47
N LEU A 241 2.10 11.30 -20.06
CA LEU A 241 2.93 11.01 -18.89
C LEU A 241 4.42 10.93 -19.21
N ALA A 242 4.81 11.01 -20.48
CA ALA A 242 6.19 10.84 -20.89
C ALA A 242 7.15 11.81 -20.20
N GLY A 243 6.74 13.08 -20.12
CA GLY A 243 7.50 14.13 -19.45
C GLY A 243 7.69 13.85 -17.97
N ASP A 244 6.63 13.39 -17.29
CA ASP A 244 6.65 13.12 -15.85
C ASP A 244 7.45 11.85 -15.52
N ILE A 245 7.30 10.79 -16.32
CA ILE A 245 8.08 9.55 -16.18
C ILE A 245 9.58 9.86 -16.36
N LYS A 246 9.93 10.65 -17.38
CA LYS A 246 11.30 11.08 -17.64
C LYS A 246 11.83 11.99 -16.53
N ALA A 247 11.02 12.94 -16.06
CA ALA A 247 11.38 13.84 -14.98
C ALA A 247 11.65 13.06 -13.69
N LEU A 248 10.80 12.10 -13.31
CA LEU A 248 10.99 11.30 -12.11
C LEU A 248 12.25 10.44 -12.18
N LEU A 249 12.56 9.90 -13.36
CA LEU A 249 13.83 9.22 -13.59
C LEU A 249 15.01 10.17 -13.35
N PHE A 250 15.02 11.40 -13.87
CA PHE A 250 16.20 12.29 -13.80
C PHE A 250 16.18 13.35 -12.68
N SER A 251 15.15 13.40 -11.82
CA SER A 251 15.01 14.41 -10.75
C SER A 251 16.13 14.39 -9.70
N ASN A 252 16.95 13.34 -9.64
CA ASN A 252 18.13 13.28 -8.77
C ASN A 252 19.44 13.78 -9.41
N ALA A 253 19.43 14.31 -10.65
CA ALA A 253 20.64 14.73 -11.35
C ALA A 253 20.94 16.25 -11.24
N GLY A 254 20.03 17.05 -10.67
CA GLY A 254 20.10 18.52 -10.68
C GLY A 254 20.76 19.20 -9.47
N GLU A 255 20.91 18.52 -8.34
CA GLU A 255 21.38 19.15 -7.08
C GLU A 255 22.87 18.94 -6.77
N SER A 256 23.60 18.13 -7.54
CA SER A 256 25.02 17.84 -7.27
C SER A 256 26.03 18.79 -7.95
N ALA A 257 25.59 19.87 -8.62
CA ALA A 257 26.48 20.76 -9.40
C ALA A 257 26.63 22.19 -8.86
N LYS A 258 26.15 22.48 -7.64
CA LYS A 258 26.47 23.72 -6.93
C LYS A 258 26.66 23.43 -5.46
N ASN A 259 27.89 23.06 -5.09
CA ASN A 259 28.59 23.42 -3.86
C ASN A 259 29.78 22.47 -3.67
N VAL A 260 30.94 22.85 -4.21
CA VAL A 260 32.23 22.26 -3.85
C VAL A 260 32.83 23.12 -2.74
N SER A 261 32.83 22.58 -1.51
CA SER A 261 33.81 22.65 -0.39
C SER A 261 34.44 24.00 0.08
N PRO A 262 35.03 24.10 1.30
CA PRO A 262 35.65 23.05 2.16
C PRO A 262 34.99 22.89 3.54
N GLU A 263 34.80 21.65 4.02
CA GLU A 263 35.69 20.88 4.91
C GLU A 263 35.71 21.38 6.37
N VAL A 264 35.08 20.64 7.30
CA VAL A 264 35.64 20.27 8.63
C VAL A 264 35.04 18.94 9.11
N SER A 265 35.96 18.11 9.63
CA SER A 265 35.90 16.77 10.23
C SER A 265 35.11 16.61 11.55
N SER A 266 34.53 15.40 11.77
CA SER A 266 34.62 14.56 13.00
C SER A 266 33.56 13.41 12.96
N THR A 267 33.93 12.12 12.80
CA THR A 267 34.06 11.03 13.84
C THR A 267 32.80 10.83 14.72
N GLU A 268 32.27 9.65 15.10
CA GLU A 268 32.66 8.22 15.11
C GLU A 268 31.39 7.33 15.38
N VAL A 269 31.37 6.08 14.84
CA VAL A 269 31.08 4.72 15.42
C VAL A 269 29.89 4.56 16.41
N VAL A 270 28.97 3.58 16.31
CA VAL A 270 29.06 2.17 16.84
C VAL A 270 27.84 1.30 16.41
N GLU A 271 28.20 0.09 15.92
CA GLU A 271 27.65 -1.30 16.01
C GLU A 271 26.19 -1.71 16.33
N SER A 272 25.80 -2.80 15.66
CA SER A 272 24.59 -3.66 15.79
C SER A 272 24.74 -4.71 16.92
N PRO A 273 23.66 -5.37 17.40
CA PRO A 273 23.37 -6.73 16.88
C PRO A 273 21.90 -7.24 16.87
N ALA A 274 21.59 -8.03 15.83
CA ALA A 274 20.84 -9.32 15.77
C ALA A 274 19.43 -9.58 16.41
N GLN A 275 18.44 -9.91 15.53
CA GLN A 275 17.49 -11.06 15.47
C GLN A 275 16.72 -11.53 16.76
N ARG A 276 15.37 -11.69 16.84
CA ARG A 276 14.37 -12.50 16.06
C ARG A 276 12.91 -12.28 16.65
N PRO A 277 11.81 -12.86 16.08
CA PRO A 277 10.49 -12.21 15.92
C PRO A 277 9.32 -12.76 16.77
N SER A 278 8.23 -11.98 16.90
CA SER A 278 6.83 -12.41 17.15
C SER A 278 5.90 -11.16 17.14
N ALA A 279 5.09 -10.89 16.11
CA ALA A 279 3.65 -11.26 15.97
C ALA A 279 2.79 -10.73 17.16
N TYR A 280 1.86 -9.76 17.06
CA TYR A 280 0.73 -9.50 16.13
C TYR A 280 0.03 -8.15 16.53
N PRO A 281 -1.10 -7.69 15.92
CA PRO A 281 -1.20 -6.60 14.93
C PRO A 281 -2.04 -5.38 15.42
N MET A 282 -2.43 -4.49 14.49
CA MET A 282 -3.37 -3.34 14.61
C MET A 282 -2.73 -2.01 15.04
N VAL A 283 -2.44 -1.13 14.08
CA VAL A 283 -3.32 -0.01 13.66
C VAL A 283 -2.89 0.42 12.24
N GLN A 284 -3.89 0.78 11.42
CA GLN A 284 -3.82 1.12 10.00
C GLN A 284 -2.89 2.32 9.69
N PRO A 285 -2.26 2.37 8.50
CA PRO A 285 -1.32 3.43 8.15
C PRO A 285 -2.02 4.79 8.05
N MET A 286 -1.77 5.66 9.03
CA MET A 286 -2.03 7.09 8.95
C MET A 286 -0.98 7.72 8.04
N LYS A 287 -1.34 7.96 6.78
CA LYS A 287 -0.50 8.59 5.74
C LYS A 287 -0.15 10.04 6.12
N ALA A 288 0.84 10.23 6.98
CA ALA A 288 1.59 11.49 7.14
C ALA A 288 2.87 11.37 8.00
N ALA A 289 3.20 10.22 8.61
CA ALA A 289 4.37 10.12 9.49
C ALA A 289 5.73 10.34 8.78
N LEU A 290 5.76 10.34 7.44
CA LEU A 290 7.02 10.43 6.67
C LEU A 290 7.53 11.86 6.42
N TYR A 291 6.83 12.91 6.85
CA TYR A 291 7.27 14.30 6.57
C TYR A 291 7.86 15.05 7.77
N PHE A 292 7.76 14.53 9.00
CA PHE A 292 8.10 15.31 10.19
C PHE A 292 8.83 14.54 11.30
N ASP A 293 9.41 13.38 11.00
CA ASP A 293 10.52 12.90 11.84
C ASP A 293 11.74 13.79 11.45
N ASN A 294 11.93 14.88 12.20
CA ASN A 294 13.05 15.83 12.11
C ASN A 294 13.09 16.81 10.92
N ALA A 295 11.97 17.45 10.56
CA ALA A 295 12.00 18.65 9.74
C ALA A 295 12.31 19.89 10.59
N ASP A 296 13.20 20.78 10.14
CA ASP A 296 13.64 21.97 10.89
C ASP A 296 12.49 22.76 11.57
N GLY A 297 12.54 22.82 12.90
CA GLY A 297 11.61 23.58 13.75
C GLY A 297 10.31 22.87 14.17
N PHE A 298 10.16 21.57 13.93
CA PHE A 298 9.13 20.75 14.59
C PHE A 298 9.64 20.20 15.94
N GLY A 299 8.78 20.13 16.96
CA GLY A 299 9.13 19.63 18.29
C GLY A 299 8.90 18.13 18.48
N GLU A 300 9.08 17.67 19.73
CA GLU A 300 9.07 16.24 20.11
C GLU A 300 7.75 15.51 19.86
N TRP A 301 6.63 16.25 19.79
CA TRP A 301 5.32 15.66 19.55
C TRP A 301 5.13 15.38 18.06
N ARG A 302 5.04 14.09 17.73
CA ARG A 302 4.77 13.64 16.37
C ARG A 302 3.40 14.12 15.90
N ILE A 303 3.36 14.69 14.69
CA ILE A 303 2.12 15.17 14.05
C ILE A 303 1.60 14.11 13.08
N LEU A 304 0.34 13.74 13.23
CA LEU A 304 -0.39 12.90 12.29
C LEU A 304 -1.51 13.71 11.64
N ILE A 305 -1.53 13.80 10.31
CA ILE A 305 -2.50 14.62 9.58
C ILE A 305 -3.51 13.71 8.89
N SER A 306 -4.80 14.00 9.06
CA SER A 306 -5.87 13.27 8.38
C SER A 306 -5.86 13.54 6.86
N THR A 307 -6.58 12.72 6.09
CA THR A 307 -6.79 12.96 4.66
C THR A 307 -7.37 14.35 4.37
N GLU A 308 -8.31 14.82 5.19
CA GLU A 308 -8.94 16.14 5.02
C GLU A 308 -7.97 17.27 5.38
N GLY A 309 -7.24 17.13 6.49
CA GLY A 309 -6.19 18.09 6.86
C GLY A 309 -5.10 18.20 5.79
N TYR A 310 -4.74 17.09 5.16
CA TYR A 310 -3.79 17.08 4.05
C TYR A 310 -4.35 17.79 2.81
N LYS A 311 -5.63 17.58 2.49
CA LYS A 311 -6.33 18.31 1.43
C LYS A 311 -6.33 19.82 1.71
N ASN A 312 -6.70 20.25 2.93
CA ASN A 312 -6.70 21.67 3.28
C ASN A 312 -5.31 22.29 3.17
N LEU A 313 -4.26 21.59 3.63
CA LEU A 313 -2.87 22.07 3.50
C LEU A 313 -2.47 22.31 2.05
N ARG A 314 -2.85 21.42 1.12
CA ARG A 314 -2.58 21.60 -0.31
C ARG A 314 -3.37 22.77 -0.90
N GLU A 315 -4.64 22.91 -0.53
CA GLU A 315 -5.51 24.00 -1.00
C GLU A 315 -4.94 25.36 -0.57
N TYR A 316 -4.61 25.53 0.72
CA TYR A 316 -4.01 26.78 1.19
C TYR A 316 -2.61 27.02 0.62
N ARG A 317 -1.80 25.98 0.39
CA ARG A 317 -0.50 26.12 -0.27
C ARG A 317 -0.62 26.71 -1.69
N ARG A 318 -1.66 26.31 -2.43
CA ARG A 318 -1.93 26.79 -3.81
C ARG A 318 -2.62 28.15 -3.84
N ALA A 319 -3.56 28.39 -2.94
CA ALA A 319 -4.44 29.56 -2.98
C ALA A 319 -3.89 30.77 -2.22
N ASP A 320 -3.31 30.57 -1.03
CA ASP A 320 -2.82 31.66 -0.18
C ASP A 320 -1.61 31.21 0.64
N GLU A 321 -0.42 31.50 0.10
CA GLU A 321 0.86 31.16 0.74
C GLU A 321 1.00 31.77 2.15
N LYS A 322 0.40 32.94 2.41
CA LYS A 322 0.47 33.57 3.73
C LYS A 322 -0.33 32.77 4.75
N ILE A 323 -1.54 32.35 4.41
CA ILE A 323 -2.36 31.48 5.26
C ILE A 323 -1.69 30.12 5.45
N PHE A 324 -1.12 29.55 4.38
CA PHE A 324 -0.35 28.30 4.48
C PHE A 324 0.80 28.38 5.49
N ARG A 325 1.61 29.45 5.45
CA ARG A 325 2.69 29.67 6.43
C ARG A 325 2.17 29.80 7.86
N ILE A 326 1.00 30.42 8.06
CA ILE A 326 0.36 30.51 9.39
C ILE A 326 -0.06 29.12 9.88
N ILE A 327 -0.63 28.29 9.01
CA ILE A 327 -1.04 26.92 9.34
C ILE A 327 0.18 26.10 9.75
N VAL A 328 1.23 26.09 8.94
CA VAL A 328 2.47 25.36 9.23
C VAL A 328 3.10 25.85 10.54
N LYS A 329 3.13 27.18 10.76
CA LYS A 329 3.59 27.75 12.03
C LYS A 329 2.77 27.24 13.22
N LYS A 330 1.45 27.12 13.07
CA LYS A 330 0.58 26.62 14.13
C LYS A 330 0.84 25.15 14.43
N ILE A 331 1.02 24.32 13.40
CA ILE A 331 1.38 22.90 13.56
C ILE A 331 2.74 22.77 14.27
N LYS A 332 3.73 23.60 13.91
CA LYS A 332 5.03 23.64 14.62
C LYS A 332 4.87 24.04 16.09
N GLN A 333 4.02 25.00 16.41
CA GLN A 333 3.76 25.36 17.81
C GLN A 333 3.19 24.18 18.60
N LEU A 334 2.22 23.47 18.02
CA LEU A 334 1.64 22.29 18.64
C LEU A 334 2.67 21.17 18.81
N SER A 335 3.51 20.89 17.81
CA SER A 335 4.55 19.86 17.94
C SER A 335 5.59 20.16 19.02
N ASN A 336 5.79 21.44 19.36
CA ASN A 336 6.63 21.89 20.48
C ASN A 336 5.89 21.94 21.83
N GLY A 337 4.64 21.45 21.90
CA GLY A 337 3.85 21.43 23.14
C GLY A 337 3.29 22.79 23.57
N HIS A 338 3.18 23.77 22.67
CA HIS A 338 2.63 25.08 23.01
C HIS A 338 1.09 25.09 23.04
N PHE A 339 0.54 24.58 24.13
CA PHE A 339 -0.89 24.55 24.41
C PHE A 339 -1.34 25.76 25.26
N SER A 340 -1.69 26.85 24.60
CA SER A 340 -2.32 28.03 25.22
C SER A 340 -3.85 27.96 25.14
N ASP A 341 -4.56 28.82 25.87
CA ASP A 341 -6.04 28.91 25.81
C ASP A 341 -6.57 29.09 24.38
N ASP A 342 -5.87 29.88 23.56
CA ASP A 342 -6.19 30.06 22.13
C ASP A 342 -5.85 28.85 21.24
N ASN A 343 -4.97 27.95 21.69
CA ASN A 343 -4.50 26.80 20.92
C ASN A 343 -5.12 25.47 21.36
N GLN A 344 -5.82 25.42 22.50
CA GLN A 344 -6.36 24.19 23.07
C GLN A 344 -7.81 24.34 23.54
N LYS A 345 -8.58 25.24 22.94
CA LYS A 345 -9.99 25.38 23.30
C LYS A 345 -10.75 24.12 22.89
N ARG A 346 -11.44 23.49 23.85
CA ARG A 346 -12.19 22.25 23.60
C ARG A 346 -13.43 22.53 22.74
N LEU A 347 -13.64 21.72 21.72
CA LEU A 347 -14.77 21.80 20.79
C LEU A 347 -15.96 20.96 21.22
N ASN A 348 -15.70 19.79 21.79
CA ASN A 348 -16.76 18.88 22.22
C ASN A 348 -17.13 19.12 23.69
N GLY A 349 -18.37 18.79 24.06
CA GLY A 349 -18.88 18.95 25.42
C GLY A 349 -18.05 18.17 26.46
N PRO A 350 -18.09 18.57 27.75
CA PRO A 350 -17.32 17.92 28.80
C PRO A 350 -17.61 16.41 28.90
N ASP A 351 -18.86 16.01 28.64
CA ASP A 351 -19.32 14.62 28.70
C ASP A 351 -19.16 13.85 27.37
N ALA A 352 -18.67 14.49 26.30
CA ALA A 352 -18.59 13.93 24.95
C ALA A 352 -17.34 13.03 24.74
N GLY A 353 -16.84 12.38 25.79
CA GLY A 353 -15.72 11.45 25.72
C GLY A 353 -14.35 12.12 25.57
N ILE A 354 -13.58 11.70 24.56
CA ILE A 354 -12.20 12.15 24.33
C ILE A 354 -12.19 13.62 23.88
N PRO A 355 -11.37 14.50 24.48
CA PRO A 355 -11.30 15.91 24.10
C PRO A 355 -10.84 16.13 22.66
N ILE A 356 -11.61 16.91 21.90
CA ILE A 356 -11.23 17.44 20.60
C ILE A 356 -11.00 18.95 20.75
N HIS A 357 -9.90 19.46 20.21
CA HIS A 357 -9.48 20.84 20.42
C HIS A 357 -9.47 21.65 19.11
N GLU A 358 -9.79 22.95 19.22
CA GLU A 358 -9.51 23.96 18.22
C GLU A 358 -8.28 24.78 18.61
N ALA A 359 -7.41 25.01 17.63
CA ALA A 359 -6.36 26.02 17.69
C ALA A 359 -6.70 27.20 16.78
N LYS A 360 -6.77 28.39 17.36
CA LYS A 360 -7.04 29.63 16.65
C LYS A 360 -5.86 30.01 15.77
N MET A 361 -6.15 30.29 14.51
CA MET A 361 -5.19 30.81 13.54
C MET A 361 -5.51 32.28 13.26
N THR A 362 -5.62 32.68 11.98
CA THR A 362 -6.00 34.05 11.60
C THR A 362 -7.46 34.12 11.18
N ARG A 363 -8.09 35.26 11.48
CA ARG A 363 -9.51 35.55 11.18
C ARG A 363 -10.41 34.43 11.73
N ASP A 364 -11.12 33.74 10.84
CA ASP A 364 -12.11 32.74 11.19
C ASP A 364 -11.58 31.30 11.14
N LEU A 365 -10.31 31.09 10.78
CA LEU A 365 -9.76 29.75 10.62
C LEU A 365 -9.36 29.12 11.96
N ARG A 366 -9.63 27.82 12.06
CA ARG A 366 -9.39 26.95 13.21
C ARG A 366 -8.77 25.65 12.74
N LEU A 367 -7.67 25.25 13.38
CA LEU A 367 -7.06 23.95 13.18
C LEU A 367 -7.67 23.00 14.21
N VAL A 368 -8.30 21.93 13.76
CA VAL A 368 -8.94 20.95 14.66
C VAL A 368 -8.02 19.76 14.84
N TYR A 369 -7.74 19.41 16.09
CA TYR A 369 -6.85 18.31 16.43
C TYR A 369 -7.27 17.61 17.72
N GLN A 370 -6.62 16.48 17.99
CA GLN A 370 -6.64 15.83 19.29
C GLN A 370 -5.24 15.38 19.68
N VAL A 371 -5.02 15.18 20.98
CA VAL A 371 -3.92 14.36 21.48
C VAL A 371 -4.39 12.91 21.44
N ASP A 372 -3.65 12.06 20.73
CA ASP A 372 -3.92 10.62 20.59
C ASP A 372 -2.74 9.82 21.13
N CYS A 373 -2.97 8.54 21.46
CA CYS A 373 -1.90 7.60 21.82
C CYS A 373 -1.80 6.55 20.71
N VAL A 374 -0.61 6.37 20.15
CA VAL A 374 -0.33 5.36 19.13
C VAL A 374 0.86 4.51 19.56
N PRO A 375 0.90 3.21 19.21
CA PRO A 375 2.10 2.40 19.42
C PRO A 375 3.30 3.02 18.68
N ASP A 376 4.46 3.05 19.32
CA ASP A 376 5.73 3.45 18.72
C ASP A 376 6.19 2.36 17.72
N HIS A 377 7.28 2.61 16.99
CA HIS A 377 7.76 1.72 15.92
C HIS A 377 8.06 0.29 16.37
N ASP A 378 8.34 0.08 17.66
CA ASP A 378 8.57 -1.21 18.27
C ASP A 378 7.29 -1.94 18.72
N GLY A 379 6.16 -1.22 18.82
CA GLY A 379 4.89 -1.75 19.35
C GLY A 379 4.90 -2.04 20.86
N GLU A 380 6.03 -1.83 21.53
CA GLU A 380 6.24 -2.13 22.95
C GLU A 380 6.00 -0.90 23.84
N SER A 381 6.07 0.28 23.23
CA SER A 381 5.75 1.55 23.89
C SER A 381 4.66 2.28 23.13
N GLU A 382 3.86 3.10 23.83
CA GLU A 382 2.93 4.03 23.20
C GLU A 382 3.48 5.44 23.31
N ARG A 383 3.33 6.22 22.24
CA ARG A 383 3.70 7.63 22.21
C ARG A 383 2.45 8.49 22.03
N GLN A 384 2.42 9.61 22.76
CA GLN A 384 1.44 10.65 22.53
C GLN A 384 1.76 11.41 21.24
N VAL A 385 0.73 11.64 20.43
CA VAL A 385 0.83 12.29 19.12
C VAL A 385 -0.26 13.32 18.96
N ILE A 386 -0.01 14.32 18.13
CA ILE A 386 -1.03 15.30 17.76
C ILE A 386 -1.66 14.86 16.44
N LYS A 387 -2.93 14.48 16.49
CA LYS A 387 -3.71 14.11 15.31
C LYS A 387 -4.52 15.30 14.83
N VAL A 388 -4.12 15.88 13.71
CA VAL A 388 -4.79 17.00 13.03
C VAL A 388 -5.88 16.46 12.13
N TYR A 389 -7.14 16.84 12.40
CA TYR A 389 -8.30 16.46 11.60
C TYR A 389 -8.49 17.32 10.37
N GLY A 390 -8.27 18.63 10.48
CA GLY A 390 -8.51 19.54 9.36
C GLY A 390 -8.47 21.00 9.75
N ILE A 391 -8.73 21.84 8.77
CA ILE A 391 -8.74 23.30 8.89
C ILE A 391 -10.13 23.78 8.52
N TYR A 392 -10.79 24.43 9.45
CA TYR A 392 -12.21 24.80 9.36
C TYR A 392 -12.39 26.28 9.65
N THR A 393 -13.44 26.88 9.12
CA THR A 393 -13.95 28.17 9.59
C THR A 393 -14.79 27.98 10.86
N HIS A 394 -15.01 29.02 11.65
CA HIS A 394 -15.83 28.90 12.86
C HIS A 394 -17.26 28.46 12.54
N ALA A 395 -17.79 28.90 11.40
CA ALA A 395 -19.11 28.48 10.90
C ALA A 395 -19.18 26.99 10.50
N GLN A 396 -18.05 26.36 10.17
CA GLN A 396 -17.97 24.94 9.82
C GLN A 396 -17.81 24.02 11.05
N LEU A 397 -17.56 24.59 12.24
CA LEU A 397 -17.42 23.83 13.47
C LEU A 397 -18.80 23.45 14.02
N ASP A 398 -19.40 22.42 13.43
CA ASP A 398 -20.65 21.77 13.86
C ASP A 398 -20.42 20.78 15.04
N ARG A 399 -21.49 20.28 15.64
CA ARG A 399 -21.58 19.26 16.71
C ARG A 399 -21.03 17.88 16.35
N ILE A 400 -20.49 17.68 15.15
CA ILE A 400 -19.88 16.41 14.73
C ILE A 400 -18.75 15.95 15.66
N TRP A 401 -18.09 16.89 16.36
CA TRP A 401 -16.99 16.61 17.27
C TRP A 401 -17.43 15.88 18.55
N ASP A 402 -18.69 16.05 18.98
CA ASP A 402 -19.24 15.32 20.13
C ASP A 402 -19.37 13.82 19.83
N ALA A 403 -19.85 13.50 18.63
CA ALA A 403 -19.97 12.12 18.16
C ALA A 403 -18.59 11.47 17.99
N LEU A 404 -17.61 12.23 17.48
CA LEU A 404 -16.23 11.74 17.32
C LEU A 404 -15.58 11.44 18.67
N GLY A 405 -15.65 12.36 19.64
CA GLY A 405 -15.09 12.13 20.97
C GLY A 405 -15.75 10.94 21.70
N SER A 406 -17.06 10.77 21.53
CA SER A 406 -17.82 9.65 22.08
C SER A 406 -17.46 8.31 21.43
N HIS A 407 -17.23 8.31 20.11
CA HIS A 407 -16.77 7.14 19.39
C HIS A 407 -15.38 6.71 19.86
N LEU A 408 -14.45 7.66 20.00
CA LEU A 408 -13.09 7.38 20.47
C LEU A 408 -13.05 6.89 21.91
N ALA A 409 -13.94 7.38 22.78
CA ALA A 409 -14.09 6.89 24.14
C ALA A 409 -14.42 5.38 24.23
N ARG A 410 -14.96 4.78 23.16
CA ARG A 410 -15.23 3.33 23.09
C ARG A 410 -13.98 2.48 22.92
N LYS A 411 -12.82 3.06 22.61
CA LYS A 411 -11.53 2.35 22.50
C LYS A 411 -11.06 1.72 23.83
N GLY A 412 -11.61 2.15 24.96
CA GLY A 412 -11.36 1.52 26.25
C GLY A 412 -11.30 2.50 27.42
N ARG A 413 -11.26 1.96 28.65
CA ARG A 413 -11.05 2.77 29.86
C ARG A 413 -9.62 3.28 29.97
N GLU A 414 -8.66 2.46 29.58
CA GLU A 414 -7.24 2.80 29.65
C GLU A 414 -6.87 3.92 28.68
N TYR A 415 -7.32 3.82 27.43
CA TYR A 415 -7.16 4.87 26.42
C TYR A 415 -7.74 6.24 26.84
N ARG A 416 -8.82 6.25 27.63
CA ARG A 416 -9.43 7.49 28.14
C ARG A 416 -8.67 8.12 29.30
N ARG A 417 -7.93 7.32 30.06
CA ARG A 417 -7.18 7.76 31.24
C ARG A 417 -5.85 8.39 30.83
N ARG A 418 -5.24 7.85 29.79
CA ARG A 418 -4.05 8.40 29.13
C ARG A 418 -4.43 9.66 28.37
#